data_AF-A0AAN8U4Q4-F1
#
_entry.id   AF-A0AAN8U4Q4-F1
#
_cell.length_a   1.000
_cell.length_b   1.000
_cell.length_c   1.000
_cell.angle_alpha   90.00
_cell.angle_beta   90.00
_cell.angle_gamma   90.00
#
_symmetry.space_group_name_H-M   'P 1'
#
loop_
_entity.id
_entity.type
_entity.pdbx_description
1 polymer ?
#
loop_
_entity_poly.entity_id
_entity_poly.type
_entity_poly.pdbx_seq_one_letter_code
_entity_poly.pdbx_strand_id
1 'polypeptide(L)'
;MRNRSMVHKFISLTDNVLPLLSSSSIKKCSLNFVFKHEDDVSYFPVIDKWLEFAVNKKVEGLCLNISDIDAIKHDQPYSLPEVFCSCSSILKLKCQNCRILDNCILNWTSMKSLTLEGLLIRDEHIKQIMSIVLNWNHSIYLDLWV
;
A
#
# COMPACT_ATOMS: atom_id res chain seq x y z
N MET A 1 1.41 -4.54 22.10
CA MET A 1 2.63 -4.95 21.37
C MET A 1 2.44 -6.36 20.84
N ARG A 2 2.51 -6.59 19.53
CA ARG A 2 2.46 -7.96 18.96
C ARG A 2 3.80 -8.64 19.25
N ASN A 3 3.77 -9.87 19.77
CA ASN A 3 4.95 -10.69 20.04
C ASN A 3 5.60 -11.11 18.71
N ARG A 4 6.94 -11.03 18.56
CA ARG A 4 7.72 -11.48 17.38
C ARG A 4 7.27 -12.83 16.82
N SER A 5 6.98 -13.78 17.71
CA SER A 5 6.47 -15.10 17.35
C SER A 5 5.17 -15.03 16.53
N MET A 6 4.30 -14.07 16.83
CA MET A 6 3.02 -13.88 16.17
C MET A 6 3.17 -13.27 14.78
N VAL A 7 4.12 -12.34 14.58
CA VAL A 7 4.42 -11.76 13.26
C VAL A 7 4.92 -12.85 12.32
N HIS A 8 5.89 -13.66 12.74
CA HIS A 8 6.39 -14.77 11.92
C HIS A 8 5.33 -15.85 11.66
N LYS A 9 4.48 -16.17 12.64
CA LYS A 9 3.34 -17.08 12.42
C LYS A 9 2.36 -16.53 11.40
N PHE A 10 2.06 -15.23 11.45
CA PHE A 10 1.20 -14.59 10.45
C PHE A 10 1.85 -14.62 9.06
N ILE A 11 3.14 -14.32 8.96
CA ILE A 11 3.86 -14.39 7.69
C ILE A 11 3.80 -15.81 7.11
N SER A 12 4.13 -16.81 7.94
CA SER A 12 4.09 -18.21 7.55
C SER A 12 2.69 -18.65 7.12
N LEU A 13 1.65 -18.22 7.83
CA LEU A 13 0.27 -18.50 7.46
C LEU A 13 -0.07 -17.87 6.10
N THR A 14 0.22 -16.59 5.91
CA THR A 14 -0.08 -15.87 4.66
C THR A 14 0.65 -16.49 3.47
N ASP A 15 1.94 -16.80 3.61
CA ASP A 15 2.74 -17.42 2.54
C ASP A 15 2.21 -18.79 2.12
N ASN A 16 1.59 -19.54 3.03
CA ASN A 16 0.96 -20.82 2.72
C ASN A 16 -0.44 -20.68 2.12
N VAL A 17 -1.18 -19.63 2.49
CA VAL A 17 -2.57 -19.43 2.03
C VAL A 17 -2.65 -18.77 0.66
N LEU A 18 -1.82 -17.77 0.36
CA LEU A 18 -1.91 -17.01 -0.90
C LEU A 18 -1.86 -17.91 -2.16
N PRO A 19 -0.94 -18.90 -2.29
CA PRO A 19 -0.90 -19.78 -3.45
C PRO A 19 -2.18 -20.60 -3.65
N LEU A 20 -2.88 -20.93 -2.57
CA LEU A 20 -4.14 -21.70 -2.60
C LEU A 20 -5.31 -20.88 -3.15
N LEU A 21 -5.21 -19.55 -3.07
CA LEU A 21 -6.21 -18.62 -3.62
C LEU A 21 -6.01 -18.38 -5.14
N SER A 22 -5.12 -19.14 -5.79
CA SER A 22 -4.78 -19.00 -7.22
C SER A 22 -5.95 -19.25 -8.18
N SER A 23 -6.99 -19.99 -7.80
CA SER A 23 -8.19 -20.21 -8.64
C SER A 23 -9.34 -19.22 -8.39
N SER A 24 -9.31 -18.48 -7.28
CA SER A 24 -10.41 -17.58 -6.89
C SER A 24 -10.25 -16.18 -7.48
N SER A 25 -11.38 -15.56 -7.85
CA SER A 25 -11.43 -14.14 -8.23
C SER A 25 -11.40 -13.27 -6.96
N ILE A 26 -10.27 -12.65 -6.68
CA ILE A 26 -10.12 -11.73 -5.54
C ILE A 26 -10.40 -10.32 -6.04
N LYS A 27 -11.48 -9.70 -5.57
CA LYS A 27 -11.83 -8.32 -5.95
C LYS A 27 -11.18 -7.26 -5.07
N LYS A 28 -10.88 -7.60 -3.81
CA LYS A 28 -10.34 -6.67 -2.82
C LYS A 28 -9.23 -7.32 -2.00
N CYS A 29 -8.13 -6.60 -1.84
CA CYS A 29 -7.04 -6.92 -0.93
C CYS A 29 -6.96 -5.82 0.14
N SER A 30 -6.96 -6.22 1.41
CA SER A 30 -6.73 -5.32 2.53
C SER A 30 -5.59 -5.84 3.37
N LEU A 31 -4.50 -5.07 3.47
CA LEU A 31 -3.35 -5.39 4.29
C LEU A 31 -3.20 -4.33 5.38
N ASN A 32 -3.53 -4.72 6.60
CA ASN A 32 -3.26 -3.92 7.80
C ASN A 32 -2.16 -4.62 8.59
N PHE A 33 -0.96 -4.09 8.47
CA PHE A 33 0.25 -4.71 8.99
C PHE A 33 1.06 -3.69 9.78
N VAL A 34 0.70 -3.59 11.07
CA VAL A 34 1.44 -2.83 12.08
C VAL A 34 2.40 -3.76 12.80
N PHE A 35 3.68 -3.43 12.75
CA PHE A 35 4.75 -4.19 13.37
C PHE A 35 5.74 -3.25 14.07
N LYS A 36 6.69 -3.84 14.78
CA LYS A 36 7.82 -3.14 15.36
C LYS A 36 9.07 -3.65 14.66
N HIS A 37 9.93 -2.78 14.16
CA HIS A 37 11.26 -3.20 13.75
C HIS A 37 11.99 -3.79 14.96
N GLU A 38 12.45 -5.03 14.82
CA GLU A 38 13.32 -5.71 15.78
C GLU A 38 14.57 -6.14 15.03
N ASP A 39 15.73 -5.77 15.56
CA ASP A 39 17.07 -6.32 15.27
C ASP A 39 17.29 -6.70 13.78
N ASP A 40 17.38 -5.68 12.93
CA ASP A 40 17.80 -5.72 11.51
C ASP A 40 16.87 -6.41 10.49
N VAL A 41 15.70 -6.93 10.90
CA VAL A 41 14.77 -7.58 9.96
C VAL A 41 13.77 -6.56 9.41
N SER A 42 13.81 -6.35 8.09
CA SER A 42 12.75 -5.65 7.35
C SER A 42 11.71 -6.62 6.82
N TYR A 43 10.44 -6.33 7.13
CA TYR A 43 9.30 -7.07 6.58
C TYR A 43 8.80 -6.49 5.25
N PHE A 44 9.40 -5.39 4.77
CA PHE A 44 8.99 -4.77 3.49
C PHE A 44 9.08 -5.74 2.30
N PRO A 45 10.13 -6.56 2.12
CA PRO A 45 10.19 -7.52 1.01
C PRO A 45 9.07 -8.57 1.08
N VAL A 46 8.63 -8.95 2.28
CA VAL A 46 7.51 -9.88 2.48
C VAL A 46 6.20 -9.22 2.08
N ILE A 47 6.00 -7.96 2.46
CA ILE A 47 4.84 -7.17 2.07
C ILE A 47 4.78 -6.99 0.56
N ASP A 48 5.91 -6.65 -0.09
CA ASP A 48 6.01 -6.49 -1.54
C ASP A 48 5.57 -7.75 -2.27
N LYS A 49 5.99 -8.93 -1.81
CA LYS A 49 5.57 -10.23 -2.36
C LYS A 49 4.04 -10.44 -2.26
N TRP A 50 3.43 -10.07 -1.13
CA TRP A 50 1.97 -10.18 -0.96
C TRP A 50 1.22 -9.21 -1.86
N LEU A 51 1.78 -8.03 -2.08
CA LEU A 51 1.23 -7.01 -2.96
C LEU A 51 1.37 -7.38 -4.43
N GLU A 52 2.48 -8.00 -4.84
CA GLU A 52 2.65 -8.57 -6.18
C GLU A 52 1.58 -9.62 -6.47
N PHE A 53 1.26 -10.47 -5.49
CA PHE A 53 0.15 -11.41 -5.61
C PHE A 53 -1.19 -10.69 -5.88
N ALA A 54 -1.45 -9.57 -5.20
CA ALA A 54 -2.67 -8.78 -5.42
C ALA A 54 -2.71 -8.17 -6.84
N VAL A 55 -1.58 -7.68 -7.35
CA VAL A 55 -1.47 -7.19 -8.74
C VAL A 55 -1.75 -8.32 -9.74
N ASN A 56 -1.11 -9.48 -9.55
CA ASN A 56 -1.31 -10.65 -10.41
C ASN A 56 -2.76 -11.14 -10.40
N LYS A 57 -3.46 -10.93 -9.28
CA LYS A 57 -4.89 -11.21 -9.13
C LYS A 57 -5.81 -10.15 -9.73
N LYS A 58 -5.25 -9.06 -10.27
CA LYS A 58 -5.98 -7.92 -10.85
C LYS A 58 -7.04 -7.39 -9.89
N VAL A 59 -6.67 -7.26 -8.60
CA VAL A 59 -7.61 -6.75 -7.59
C VAL A 59 -8.08 -5.35 -7.96
N GLU A 60 -9.37 -5.08 -7.75
CA GLU A 60 -9.98 -3.79 -8.03
C GLU A 60 -9.87 -2.83 -6.84
N GLY A 61 -9.86 -3.36 -5.62
CA GLY A 61 -9.73 -2.59 -4.39
C GLY A 61 -8.49 -2.96 -3.60
N LEU A 62 -7.65 -1.97 -3.29
CA LEU A 62 -6.48 -2.12 -2.45
C LEU A 62 -6.58 -1.19 -1.23
N CYS A 63 -6.39 -1.75 -0.05
CA CYS A 63 -6.33 -1.00 1.20
C CYS A 63 -5.04 -1.37 1.96
N LEU A 64 -4.15 -0.39 2.13
CA LEU A 64 -2.88 -0.56 2.82
C LEU A 64 -2.84 0.31 4.07
N ASN A 65 -2.51 -0.30 5.19
CA ASN A 65 -2.05 0.39 6.39
C ASN A 65 -0.82 -0.35 6.90
N ILE A 66 0.36 0.15 6.53
CA ILE A 66 1.65 -0.44 6.87
C ILE A 66 2.34 0.54 7.79
N SER A 67 2.58 0.16 9.04
CA SER A 67 3.18 1.04 10.03
C SER A 67 4.21 0.28 10.85
N ASP A 68 5.39 0.88 10.95
CA ASP A 68 6.35 0.53 11.98
C ASP A 68 6.13 1.45 13.19
N ILE A 69 5.90 0.84 14.36
CA ILE A 69 5.68 1.55 15.62
C ILE A 69 6.93 2.34 16.02
N ASP A 70 8.11 1.88 15.63
CA ASP A 70 9.39 2.50 15.96
C ASP A 70 9.97 3.34 14.80
N ALA A 71 9.14 3.78 13.85
CA ALA A 71 9.58 4.51 12.64
C ALA A 71 10.43 5.78 12.92
N ILE A 72 10.44 6.30 14.15
CA ILE A 72 11.33 7.38 14.58
C ILE A 72 12.81 6.95 14.54
N LYS A 73 13.10 5.65 14.67
CA LYS A 73 14.45 5.07 14.62
C LYS A 73 14.85 4.56 13.23
N HIS A 74 13.89 4.31 12.36
CA HIS A 74 14.10 3.75 11.02
C HIS A 74 13.61 4.78 10.01
N ASP A 75 14.57 5.45 9.36
CA ASP A 75 14.45 6.75 8.69
C ASP A 75 13.26 6.96 7.73
N GLN A 76 12.54 5.93 7.27
CA GLN A 76 11.48 6.11 6.26
C GLN A 76 10.28 5.15 6.41
N PRO A 77 9.04 5.65 6.17
CA PRO A 77 7.85 4.81 6.02
C PRO A 77 7.99 3.78 4.88
N TYR A 78 7.13 2.77 4.92
CA TYR A 78 7.00 1.80 3.82
C TYR A 78 6.73 2.51 2.50
N SER A 79 7.45 2.11 1.45
CA SER A 79 7.32 2.71 0.12
C SER A 79 6.25 1.95 -0.66
N LEU A 80 5.23 2.66 -1.15
CA LEU A 80 4.25 2.06 -2.04
C LEU A 80 4.98 1.54 -3.30
N PRO A 81 4.83 0.26 -3.66
CA PRO A 81 5.47 -0.29 -4.84
C PRO A 81 5.04 0.44 -6.12
N GLU A 82 6.01 0.73 -6.99
CA GLU A 82 5.82 1.52 -8.21
C GLU A 82 4.74 0.95 -9.14
N VAL A 83 4.57 -0.38 -9.15
CA VAL A 83 3.52 -1.06 -9.92
C VAL A 83 2.12 -0.49 -9.63
N PHE A 84 1.87 -0.02 -8.41
CA PHE A 84 0.60 0.60 -8.03
C PHE A 84 0.45 2.05 -8.46
N CYS A 85 1.53 2.74 -8.82
CA CYS A 85 1.47 4.08 -9.40
C CYS A 85 0.80 4.05 -10.79
N SER A 86 0.82 2.92 -11.50
CA SER A 86 0.24 2.79 -12.86
C SER A 86 -0.67 1.58 -13.08
N CYS A 87 -1.11 0.90 -12.00
CA CYS A 87 -1.91 -0.32 -12.12
C CYS A 87 -3.36 -0.02 -12.57
N SER A 88 -3.71 -0.38 -13.80
CA SER A 88 -5.05 -0.13 -14.36
C SER A 88 -6.16 -1.01 -13.77
N SER A 89 -5.82 -2.15 -13.15
CA SER A 89 -6.84 -2.98 -12.49
C SER A 89 -7.35 -2.37 -11.20
N ILE A 90 -6.58 -1.49 -10.55
CA ILE A 90 -6.97 -0.88 -9.28
C ILE A 90 -7.91 0.30 -9.54
N LEU A 91 -9.14 0.13 -9.09
CA LEU A 91 -10.20 1.13 -9.17
C LEU A 91 -10.35 1.90 -7.85
N LYS A 92 -9.94 1.30 -6.72
CA LYS A 92 -10.03 1.93 -5.40
C LYS A 92 -8.72 1.73 -4.64
N LEU A 93 -8.04 2.83 -4.32
CA LEU A 93 -6.83 2.80 -3.52
C LEU A 93 -7.05 3.56 -2.20
N LYS A 94 -6.84 2.86 -1.09
CA LYS A 94 -6.64 3.46 0.22
C LYS A 94 -5.22 3.17 0.69
N CYS A 95 -4.42 4.20 0.89
CA CYS A 95 -3.07 4.10 1.44
C CYS A 95 -3.00 4.85 2.76
N GLN A 96 -2.40 4.22 3.76
CA GLN A 96 -2.18 4.80 5.07
C GLN A 96 -0.76 4.50 5.56
N ASN A 97 -0.09 5.49 6.16
CA ASN A 97 1.26 5.36 6.74
C ASN A 97 2.35 4.92 5.74
N CYS A 98 2.18 5.24 4.47
CA CYS A 98 3.10 4.88 3.39
C CYS A 98 3.78 6.13 2.79
N ARG A 99 4.86 5.96 2.05
CA ARG A 99 5.44 7.00 1.18
C ARG A 99 5.29 6.62 -0.29
N ILE A 100 5.23 7.64 -1.15
CA ILE A 100 5.37 7.46 -2.60
C ILE A 100 6.85 7.64 -2.93
N LEU A 101 7.42 6.71 -3.71
CA LEU A 101 8.80 6.83 -4.17
C LEU A 101 8.98 8.11 -4.97
N ASP A 102 10.09 8.76 -4.72
CA ASP A 102 10.47 10.07 -5.26
C ASP A 102 10.31 10.21 -6.78
N ASN A 103 10.68 9.17 -7.50
CA ASN A 103 10.66 9.08 -8.94
C ASN A 103 9.38 8.44 -9.50
N CYS A 104 8.38 8.13 -8.66
CA CYS A 104 7.14 7.50 -9.13
C CYS A 104 6.32 8.47 -9.99
N ILE A 105 6.00 8.03 -11.20
CA ILE A 105 5.03 8.72 -12.06
C ILE A 105 3.66 8.10 -11.80
N LEU A 106 2.74 8.91 -11.28
CA LEU A 106 1.38 8.52 -10.97
C LEU A 106 0.54 8.52 -12.25
N ASN A 107 0.08 7.34 -12.65
CA ASN A 107 -0.84 7.12 -13.76
C ASN A 107 -2.09 6.37 -13.27
N TRP A 108 -2.85 7.03 -12.40
CA TRP A 108 -4.09 6.50 -11.84
C TRP A 108 -5.31 6.78 -12.72
N THR A 109 -5.16 6.60 -14.03
CA THR A 109 -6.22 6.93 -15.03
C THR A 109 -7.48 6.08 -14.89
N SER A 110 -7.37 4.86 -14.33
CA SER A 110 -8.50 3.94 -14.13
C SER A 110 -9.15 4.03 -12.75
N MET A 111 -8.56 4.78 -11.81
CA MET A 111 -9.07 4.86 -10.45
C MET A 111 -10.38 5.65 -10.37
N LYS A 112 -11.24 5.20 -9.47
CA LYS A 112 -12.56 5.78 -9.17
C LYS A 112 -12.64 6.32 -7.74
N SER A 113 -11.69 5.93 -6.89
CA SER A 113 -11.64 6.30 -5.49
C SER A 113 -10.20 6.28 -5.00
N LEU A 114 -9.81 7.37 -4.35
CA LEU A 114 -8.51 7.56 -3.74
C LEU A 114 -8.70 8.05 -2.31
N THR A 115 -8.04 7.37 -1.37
CA THR A 115 -7.96 7.78 0.04
C THR A 115 -6.51 7.74 0.46
N LEU A 116 -5.99 8.88 0.89
CA LEU A 116 -4.61 9.07 1.31
C LEU A 116 -4.63 9.57 2.76
N GLU A 117 -4.07 8.81 3.69
CA GLU A 117 -4.07 9.12 5.13
C GLU A 117 -2.65 9.01 5.71
N GLY A 118 -2.08 10.10 6.23
CA GLY A 118 -0.74 10.06 6.84
C GLY A 118 0.35 9.57 5.88
N LEU A 119 0.31 10.01 4.62
CA LEU A 119 1.36 9.71 3.65
C LEU A 119 2.49 10.74 3.69
N LEU A 120 3.71 10.24 3.48
CA LEU A 120 4.83 11.09 3.09
C LEU A 120 4.81 11.29 1.56
N ILE A 121 4.37 12.47 1.13
CA ILE A 121 4.31 12.89 -0.28
C ILE A 121 5.08 14.19 -0.48
N ARG A 122 5.49 14.46 -1.73
CA ARG A 122 6.23 15.66 -2.14
C ARG A 122 5.39 16.51 -3.08
N ASP A 123 5.79 17.76 -3.30
CA ASP A 123 5.09 18.70 -4.17
C ASP A 123 4.85 18.14 -5.58
N GLU A 124 5.80 17.39 -6.13
CA GLU A 124 5.66 16.74 -7.45
C GLU A 124 4.54 15.70 -7.45
N HIS A 125 4.44 14.92 -6.37
CA HIS A 125 3.35 13.95 -6.20
C HIS A 125 2.02 14.67 -6.02
N ILE A 126 1.98 15.76 -5.26
CA ILE A 126 0.76 16.58 -5.07
C ILE A 126 0.28 17.13 -6.42
N LYS A 127 1.17 17.70 -7.24
CA LYS A 127 0.83 18.21 -8.58
C LYS A 127 0.25 17.12 -9.48
N GLN A 128 0.86 15.93 -9.48
CA GLN A 128 0.36 14.78 -10.24
C GLN A 128 -1.02 14.33 -9.74
N ILE A 129 -1.20 14.19 -8.42
CA ILE A 129 -2.47 13.82 -7.80
C ILE A 129 -3.55 14.84 -8.19
N MET A 130 -3.28 16.14 -8.04
CA MET A 130 -4.21 17.20 -8.41
C MET A 130 -4.60 17.13 -9.90
N SER A 131 -3.63 16.91 -10.79
CA SER A 131 -3.91 16.76 -12.23
C SER A 131 -4.80 15.56 -12.53
N ILE A 132 -4.55 14.41 -11.92
CA ILE A 132 -5.39 13.21 -12.08
C ILE A 132 -6.81 13.47 -11.58
N VAL A 133 -6.91 14.01 -10.38
CA VAL A 133 -8.16 14.27 -9.67
C VAL A 133 -9.05 15.29 -10.37
N LEU A 134 -8.47 16.34 -10.95
CA LEU A 134 -9.23 17.34 -11.72
C LEU A 134 -9.93 16.73 -12.94
N ASN A 135 -9.48 15.57 -13.41
CA ASN A 135 -10.11 14.83 -14.50
C ASN A 135 -11.17 13.82 -14.00
N TRP A 136 -11.40 13.69 -12.68
CA TRP A 136 -12.40 12.79 -12.11
C TRP A 136 -13.69 13.55 -11.78
N ASN A 137 -14.84 12.99 -12.20
CA ASN A 137 -16.17 13.51 -11.86
C ASN A 137 -16.71 12.99 -10.51
N HIS A 138 -15.88 12.45 -9.62
CA HIS A 138 -16.30 11.78 -8.37
C HIS A 138 -15.50 12.25 -7.13
N SER A 139 -16.11 12.13 -5.95
CA SER A 139 -15.62 12.67 -4.68
C SER A 139 -14.29 12.07 -4.22
N ILE A 140 -13.41 12.94 -3.70
CA ILE A 140 -12.14 12.58 -3.08
C ILE A 140 -12.10 13.15 -1.66
N TYR A 141 -11.56 12.36 -0.74
CA TYR A 141 -11.28 12.77 0.63
C TYR A 141 -9.76 12.81 0.79
N LEU A 142 -9.22 14.03 0.95
CA LEU A 142 -7.82 14.29 1.28
C LEU A 142 -7.76 14.76 2.73
N ASP A 143 -7.37 13.87 3.65
CA ASP A 143 -7.00 14.27 5.01
C ASP A 143 -5.48 14.45 5.06
N LEU A 144 -5.03 15.65 4.70
CA LEU A 144 -3.63 16.09 4.85
C LEU A 144 -3.46 16.71 6.23
N TRP A 145 -2.76 16.03 7.13
CA TRP A 145 -2.22 16.66 8.33
C TRP A 145 -0.88 17.30 7.96
N VAL A 146 -0.83 18.64 7.96
CA VAL A 146 0.42 19.42 7.90
C VAL A 146 0.99 19.53 9.30
#